data_AF-D7B1B5-F1
#
_entry.id   AF-D7B1B5-F1
#
_cell.length_a   1.000
_cell.length_b   1.000
_cell.length_c   1.000
_cell.angle_alpha   90.00
_cell.angle_beta   90.00
_cell.angle_gamma   90.00
#
_symmetry.space_group_name_H-M   'P 1'
#
loop_
_entity.id
_entity.type
_entity.pdbx_description
1 polymer ?
#
loop_
_entity_poly.entity_id
_entity_poly.type
_entity_poly.pdbx_seq_one_letter_code
_entity_poly.pdbx_strand_id
1 'polypeptide(L)' 'MADLNPIELQKALKGADYPASRDDLVSLAKGNGAGDDLVQKLSDAGTSRFDGPDDVQKALFGE' A
#
# COMPACT_ATOMS: atom_id res chain seq x y z
N MET A 1 -9.06 -3.35 16.61
CA MET A 1 -8.01 -2.48 16.05
C MET A 1 -7.60 -3.14 14.76
N ALA A 2 -7.61 -2.43 13.64
CA ALA A 2 -7.29 -3.03 12.35
C ALA A 2 -5.77 -3.22 12.33
N ASP A 3 -5.32 -4.43 12.64
CA ASP A 3 -3.93 -4.82 12.50
C ASP A 3 -3.62 -4.74 11.00
N LEU A 4 -2.89 -3.70 10.60
CA LEU A 4 -2.26 -3.66 9.30
C LEU A 4 -1.40 -4.91 9.19
N ASN A 5 -1.80 -5.85 8.34
CA ASN A 5 -1.07 -7.09 8.15
C ASN A 5 -0.43 -7.10 6.75
N PRO A 6 0.83 -7.58 6.63
CA PRO A 6 1.51 -7.66 5.34
C PRO A 6 0.76 -8.52 4.33
N ILE A 7 0.00 -9.52 4.78
CA ILE A 7 -0.86 -10.35 3.92
C ILE A 7 -1.97 -9.53 3.26
N GLU A 8 -2.64 -8.65 4.01
CA GLU A 8 -3.72 -7.81 3.47
C GLU A 8 -3.16 -6.76 2.53
N LEU A 9 -1.97 -6.22 2.82
CA LEU A 9 -1.24 -5.37 1.88
C LEU A 9 -0.92 -6.10 0.58
N GLN A 10 -0.34 -7.30 0.65
CA GLN A 10 -0.01 -8.07 -0.54
C GLN A 10 -1.23 -8.39 -1.40
N LYS A 11 -2.41 -8.63 -0.79
CA LYS A 11 -3.67 -8.75 -1.52
C LYS A 11 -4.14 -7.43 -2.10
N ALA A 12 -4.07 -6.35 -1.33
CA ALA A 12 -4.48 -5.01 -1.75
C ALA A 12 -3.69 -4.51 -2.96
N LEU A 13 -2.40 -4.83 -3.00
CA LEU A 13 -1.49 -4.45 -4.08
C LEU A 13 -1.35 -5.52 -5.17
N LYS A 14 -2.18 -6.56 -5.12
CA LYS A 14 -2.14 -7.63 -6.11
C LYS A 14 -2.56 -7.08 -7.47
N GLY A 15 -1.66 -7.19 -8.45
CA GLY A 15 -1.88 -6.67 -9.79
C GLY A 15 -1.44 -5.21 -9.98
N ALA A 16 -0.74 -4.62 -9.00
CA ALA A 16 -0.03 -3.36 -9.21
C ALA A 16 1.07 -3.54 -10.27
N ASP A 17 1.10 -2.65 -11.25
CA ASP A 17 2.17 -2.59 -12.25
C ASP A 17 3.26 -1.64 -11.75
N TYR A 18 4.34 -2.23 -11.23
CA TYR A 18 5.45 -1.45 -10.69
C TYR A 18 6.43 -1.05 -11.80
N PRO A 19 7.01 0.16 -11.72
CA PRO A 19 6.93 1.08 -10.59
C PRO A 19 5.67 1.98 -10.61
N ALA A 20 4.93 1.98 -9.51
CA ALA A 20 3.59 2.58 -9.37
C ALA A 20 3.61 3.84 -8.50
N SER A 21 2.72 4.78 -8.80
CA SER A 21 2.58 6.00 -7.99
C SER A 21 1.75 5.73 -6.74
N ARG A 22 1.96 6.51 -5.68
CA ARG A 22 1.20 6.41 -4.44
C ARG A 22 -0.32 6.45 -4.67
N ASP A 23 -0.78 7.37 -5.51
CA ASP A 23 -2.20 7.52 -5.85
C ASP A 23 -2.77 6.27 -6.54
N ASP A 24 -2.01 5.69 -7.46
CA ASP A 24 -2.37 4.48 -8.19
C ASP A 24 -2.49 3.29 -7.24
N LEU A 25 -1.52 3.13 -6.32
CA LEU A 25 -1.54 2.10 -5.28
C LEU A 25 -2.67 2.31 -4.28
N VAL A 26 -2.97 3.55 -3.89
CA VAL A 26 -4.11 3.89 -3.02
C VAL A 26 -5.42 3.47 -3.69
N SER A 27 -5.60 3.82 -4.97
CA SER A 27 -6.79 3.49 -5.75
C SER A 27 -6.93 1.97 -5.92
N LEU A 28 -5.83 1.31 -6.29
CA LEU A 28 -5.76 -0.14 -6.44
C LEU A 28 -6.03 -0.87 -5.12
N ALA A 29 -5.40 -0.44 -4.02
CA ALA A 29 -5.59 -0.99 -2.70
C ALA A 29 -7.06 -0.90 -2.27
N LYS A 30 -7.66 0.29 -2.43
CA LYS A 30 -9.07 0.51 -2.12
C LYS A 30 -9.99 -0.35 -2.99
N GLY A 31 -9.68 -0.52 -4.28
CA GLY A 31 -10.41 -1.40 -5.20
C GLY A 31 -10.29 -2.89 -4.85
N ASN A 32 -9.17 -3.31 -4.26
CA ASN A 32 -8.94 -4.67 -3.78
C ASN A 32 -9.51 -4.92 -2.36
N GLY A 33 -10.17 -3.93 -1.75
CA GLY A 33 -10.78 -4.06 -0.42
C GLY A 33 -9.80 -3.80 0.73
N ALA A 34 -8.74 -3.02 0.50
CA ALA A 34 -7.91 -2.51 1.58
C ALA A 34 -8.73 -1.70 2.59
N GLY A 35 -8.43 -1.89 3.88
CA GLY A 35 -8.99 -1.04 4.93
C GLY A 35 -8.54 0.41 4.80
N ASP A 36 -9.38 1.34 5.26
CA ASP A 36 -9.09 2.78 5.23
C ASP A 36 -7.75 3.12 5.90
N ASP A 37 -7.37 2.43 6.97
CA ASP A 37 -6.07 2.64 7.66
C ASP A 37 -4.87 2.37 6.74
N LEU A 38 -4.95 1.31 5.92
CA LEU A 38 -3.91 0.97 4.94
C LEU A 38 -3.81 2.00 3.84
N VAL A 39 -4.97 2.42 3.31
CA VAL A 39 -5.05 3.47 2.29
C VAL A 39 -4.53 4.80 2.83
N GLN A 40 -4.88 5.14 4.08
CA GLN A 40 -4.49 6.40 4.68
C GLN A 40 -2.98 6.45 4.93
N LYS A 41 -2.38 5.39 5.50
CA LYS A 41 -0.92 5.31 5.64
C LYS A 41 -0.20 5.32 4.29
N LEU A 42 -0.74 4.63 3.28
CA LEU A 42 -0.17 4.67 1.93
C LEU A 42 -0.19 6.09 1.38
N SER A 43 -1.29 6.84 1.59
CA SER A 43 -1.42 8.24 1.16
C SER A 43 -0.50 9.19 1.93
N ASP A 44 -0.29 8.92 3.23
CA ASP A 44 0.61 9.67 4.11
C ASP A 44 2.08 9.32 3.90
N ALA A 45 2.38 8.21 3.21
CA ALA A 45 3.75 7.83 2.90
C ALA A 45 4.47 8.97 2.18
N GLY A 46 5.62 9.38 2.73
CA GLY A 46 6.48 10.42 2.17
C GLY A 46 7.08 10.08 0.81
N THR A 47 6.90 8.85 0.35
CA THR A 47 7.28 8.38 -0.98
C THR A 47 6.17 8.65 -1.99
N SER A 48 6.52 9.25 -3.12
CA SER A 48 5.58 9.49 -4.22
C SER A 48 5.45 8.30 -5.18
N ARG A 49 6.47 7.45 -5.26
CA ARG A 49 6.54 6.30 -6.18
C ARG A 49 7.20 5.11 -5.50
N PHE A 50 6.58 3.94 -5.66
CA PHE A 50 7.08 2.70 -5.10
C PHE A 50 7.57 1.78 -6.23
N ASP A 51 8.70 1.13 -5.99
CA ASP A 51 9.31 0.22 -6.96
C ASP A 51 8.78 -1.22 -6.83
N GLY A 52 8.14 -1.53 -5.71
CA GLY A 52 7.59 -2.86 -5.46
C GLY A 52 6.76 -2.92 -4.19
N PRO A 53 6.12 -4.07 -3.94
CA PRO A 53 5.37 -4.30 -2.71
C PRO A 53 6.27 -4.27 -1.47
N ASP A 54 7.56 -4.61 -1.59
CA ASP A 54 8.55 -4.50 -0.49
C ASP A 54 8.74 -3.04 -0.06
N ASP A 55 8.80 -2.11 -1.02
CA ASP A 55 8.98 -0.68 -0.76
C ASP A 55 7.78 -0.11 0.01
N VAL A 56 6.56 -0.54 -0.36
CA VAL A 56 5.34 -0.21 0.37
C VAL A 56 5.34 -0.85 1.75
N GLN A 57 5.74 -2.12 1.87
CA GLN A 57 5.86 -2.78 3.17
C GLN A 57 6.80 -2.02 4.09
N LYS A 58 7.97 -1.59 3.60
CA LYS A 58 8.90 -0.76 4.35
C LYS A 58 8.33 0.59 4.74
N ALA A 59 7.62 1.27 3.84
CA ALA A 59 7.00 2.55 4.15
C ALA A 59 5.91 2.46 5.24
N LEU A 60 5.20 1.32 5.31
CA LEU A 60 4.08 1.12 6.24
C LEU A 60 4.45 0.43 7.56
N PHE A 61 5.45 -0.47 7.51
CA PHE A 61 5.87 -1.37 8.59
C PHE A 61 7.32 -1.13 9.06
N GLY A 62 8.10 -0.31 8.36
CA GLY A 62 9.46 0.02 8.76
C GLY A 62 9.47 0.98 9.94
N GLU A 63 9.98 0.48 11.08
CA GLU A 63 10.63 1.27 12.13
C GLU A 63 12.14 1.22 11.93
#